data_AF-A0A1Q7WC29-F1
#
_entry.id   AF-A0A1Q7WC29-F1
#
_cell.length_a   1.000
_cell.length_b   1.000
_cell.length_c   1.000
_cell.angle_alpha   90.00
_cell.angle_beta   90.00
_cell.angle_gamma   90.00
#
_symmetry.space_group_name_H-M   'P 1'
#
loop_
_entity.id
_entity.type
_entity.pdbx_description
1 polymer ?
#
loop_
_entity_poly.entity_id
_entity_poly.type
_entity_poly.pdbx_seq_one_letter_code
_entity_poly.pdbx_strand_id
1 'polypeptide(L)'
;MKKVKMPDPLSRPGRGRPARTALATAFAVIAAGAFAVSPTTATAATTTTLFVSPTGSGTSCTSAAPCSVTQARTSVGAIDGDMSGNIVVQLAGGTANGSLVQLWACNGQGNQQWNLG
;
A
#
# COMPACT_ATOMS: atom_id res chain seq x y z
N MET A 1 20.16 42.75 7.85
CA MET A 1 21.29 41.81 7.68
C MET A 1 21.74 41.36 9.08
N LYS A 2 21.21 40.25 9.60
CA LYS A 2 21.56 39.75 10.94
C LYS A 2 22.73 38.78 10.83
N LYS A 3 23.91 39.15 11.36
CA LYS A 3 25.05 38.23 11.53
C LYS A 3 24.67 37.16 12.54
N VAL A 4 24.48 35.92 12.10
CA VAL A 4 24.38 34.76 12.98
C VAL A 4 25.81 34.36 13.35
N LYS A 5 26.19 34.58 14.61
CA LYS A 5 27.45 34.14 15.21
C LYS A 5 27.36 32.63 15.45
N MET A 6 28.19 31.85 14.74
CA MET A 6 28.41 30.43 15.06
C MET A 6 29.32 30.31 16.29
N PRO A 7 29.03 29.44 17.27
CA PRO A 7 29.97 29.12 18.34
C PRO A 7 30.96 28.02 17.92
N ASP A 8 32.24 28.27 18.20
CA ASP A 8 33.38 27.37 17.98
C ASP A 8 33.21 26.01 18.70
N PRO A 9 33.66 24.88 18.09
CA PRO A 9 33.79 23.62 18.79
C PRO A 9 35.11 23.63 19.59
N LEU A 10 35.21 22.76 20.59
CA LEU A 10 36.40 22.50 21.43
C LEU A 10 36.43 23.22 22.78
N SER A 11 35.65 22.68 23.73
CA SER A 11 36.15 22.48 25.09
C SER A 11 35.30 21.44 25.83
N ARG A 12 35.76 20.19 25.88
CA ARG A 12 35.19 19.16 26.76
C ARG A 12 36.12 19.02 27.97
N PRO A 13 35.75 19.50 29.18
CA PRO A 13 36.54 19.27 30.37
C PRO A 13 36.54 17.79 30.78
N GLY A 14 37.69 17.38 31.32
CA GLY A 14 38.14 16.01 31.52
C GLY A 14 37.26 15.15 32.43
N ARG A 15 37.14 13.88 32.03
CA ARG A 15 36.51 12.80 32.78
C ARG A 15 37.44 12.35 33.93
N GLY A 16 37.27 12.94 35.11
CA GLY A 16 37.75 12.35 36.36
C GLY A 16 36.81 11.24 36.80
N ARG A 17 37.22 9.97 36.72
CA ARG A 17 36.50 8.84 37.32
C ARG A 17 37.05 8.60 38.73
N PRO A 18 36.35 8.96 39.82
CA PRO A 18 36.67 8.39 41.12
C PRO A 18 36.18 6.94 41.16
N ALA A 19 37.10 6.00 41.36
CA ALA A 19 36.80 4.63 41.74
C ALA A 19 36.08 4.65 43.10
N ARG A 20 34.81 4.22 43.12
CA ARG A 20 34.05 3.99 44.35
C ARG A 20 33.26 2.70 44.22
N THR A 21 33.88 1.66 44.78
CA THR A 21 33.32 0.61 45.64
C THR A 21 31.85 0.23 45.43
N ALA A 22 31.66 -1.06 45.14
CA ALA A 22 30.40 -1.77 44.99
C ALA A 22 29.39 -1.49 46.11
N LEU A 23 28.18 -1.07 45.73
CA LEU A 23 26.95 -1.40 46.43
C LEU A 23 25.98 -1.95 45.38
N ALA A 24 25.76 -3.27 45.39
CA ALA A 24 24.70 -3.92 44.62
C ALA A 24 23.36 -3.56 45.27
N THR A 25 22.75 -2.46 44.84
CA THR A 25 21.38 -2.11 45.23
C THR A 25 20.40 -2.93 44.39
N ALA A 26 19.61 -3.75 45.09
CA ALA A 26 18.53 -4.57 44.54
C ALA A 26 17.68 -3.80 43.52
N PHE A 27 17.55 -4.35 42.31
CA PHE A 27 16.53 -3.91 41.36
C PHE A 27 15.16 -4.28 41.95
N ALA A 28 14.43 -3.28 42.44
CA ALA A 28 13.05 -3.43 42.84
C ALA A 28 12.20 -3.85 41.62
N VAL A 29 11.41 -4.91 41.81
CA VAL A 29 10.52 -5.49 40.81
C VAL A 29 9.46 -4.45 40.44
N ILE A 30 9.57 -3.83 39.27
CA ILE A 30 8.47 -3.04 38.72
C ILE A 30 7.44 -4.04 38.21
N ALA A 31 6.23 -3.96 38.76
CA ALA A 31 5.10 -4.80 38.41
C ALA A 31 4.95 -4.94 36.89
N ALA A 32 4.87 -6.19 36.44
CA ALA A 32 4.71 -6.58 35.05
C ALA A 32 3.37 -6.11 34.47
N GLY A 33 3.29 -4.84 34.07
CA GLY A 33 2.35 -4.39 33.06
C GLY A 33 2.94 -4.65 31.69
N ALA A 34 3.05 -5.91 31.29
CA ALA A 34 3.46 -6.27 29.94
C ALA A 34 2.34 -5.88 28.97
N PHE A 35 2.38 -4.65 28.43
CA PHE A 35 1.67 -4.37 27.20
C PHE A 35 2.35 -5.20 26.11
N ALA A 36 1.79 -6.38 25.83
CA ALA A 36 2.18 -7.21 24.72
C ALA A 36 1.84 -6.46 23.42
N VAL A 37 2.76 -5.61 22.94
CA VAL A 37 2.71 -5.12 21.56
C VAL A 37 3.21 -6.28 20.70
N SER A 38 2.28 -7.09 20.20
CA SER A 38 2.58 -8.12 19.21
C SER A 38 3.22 -7.44 17.98
N PRO A 39 4.35 -7.95 17.45
CA PRO A 39 4.90 -7.41 16.21
C PRO A 39 3.90 -7.67 15.08
N THR A 40 3.33 -6.62 14.49
CA THR A 40 2.62 -6.74 13.22
C THR A 40 3.67 -7.00 12.14
N THR A 41 3.69 -8.24 11.64
CA THR A 41 4.45 -8.58 10.44
C THR A 41 3.90 -7.76 9.28
N ALA A 42 4.74 -6.93 8.65
CA ALA A 42 4.38 -6.21 7.44
C ALA A 42 4.14 -7.23 6.31
N THR A 43 2.90 -7.39 5.88
CA THR A 43 2.54 -8.13 4.67
C THR A 43 2.77 -7.27 3.44
N ALA A 44 3.23 -7.88 2.35
CA ALA A 44 3.36 -7.17 1.07
C ALA A 44 1.97 -6.76 0.55
N ALA A 45 1.84 -5.52 0.09
CA ALA A 45 0.62 -5.04 -0.54
C ALA A 45 0.29 -5.91 -1.75
N THR A 46 -0.85 -6.60 -1.70
CA THR A 46 -1.34 -7.41 -2.81
C THR A 46 -2.19 -6.52 -3.70
N THR A 47 -1.97 -6.60 -5.02
CA THR A 47 -2.81 -5.87 -5.97
C THR A 47 -4.10 -6.66 -6.18
N THR A 48 -5.24 -6.04 -5.92
CA THR A 48 -6.56 -6.63 -6.14
C THR A 48 -7.11 -6.14 -7.48
N THR A 49 -7.43 -7.08 -8.38
CA THR A 49 -8.02 -6.76 -9.68
C THR A 49 -9.51 -7.09 -9.69
N LEU A 50 -10.36 -6.10 -9.99
CA LEU A 50 -11.80 -6.24 -10.17
C LEU A 50 -12.18 -6.13 -11.65
N PHE A 51 -12.98 -7.06 -12.15
CA PHE A 51 -13.51 -7.05 -13.51
C PHE A 51 -14.95 -6.51 -13.52
N VAL A 52 -15.17 -5.49 -14.34
CA VAL A 52 -16.40 -4.69 -14.37
C VAL A 52 -16.94 -4.61 -15.78
N SER A 53 -18.26 -4.57 -15.96
CA SER A 53 -18.90 -4.31 -17.25
C SER A 53 -20.15 -3.44 -17.05
N PRO A 54 -20.49 -2.53 -17.98
CA PRO A 54 -21.75 -1.79 -17.94
C PRO A 54 -23.00 -2.68 -17.87
N THR A 55 -22.93 -3.88 -18.48
CA THR A 55 -23.99 -4.89 -18.48
C THR A 55 -23.71 -6.06 -17.53
N GLY A 56 -22.65 -5.97 -16.73
CA GLY A 56 -22.23 -7.02 -15.82
C GLY A 56 -23.22 -7.24 -14.68
N SER A 57 -23.51 -8.49 -14.36
CA SER A 57 -24.41 -8.92 -13.27
C SER A 57 -23.73 -9.84 -12.26
N GLY A 58 -22.44 -10.14 -12.44
CA GLY A 58 -21.67 -10.96 -11.51
C GLY A 58 -21.46 -10.24 -10.18
N THR A 59 -21.40 -10.99 -9.08
CA THR A 59 -21.19 -10.41 -7.75
C THR A 59 -19.73 -10.51 -7.29
N SER A 60 -18.97 -11.45 -7.84
CA SER A 60 -17.56 -11.67 -7.50
C SER A 60 -16.57 -10.85 -8.33
N CYS A 61 -17.06 -10.00 -9.25
CA CYS A 61 -16.24 -9.12 -10.10
C CYS A 61 -15.04 -9.85 -10.76
N THR A 62 -15.25 -11.06 -11.29
CA THR A 62 -14.19 -11.86 -11.94
C THR A 62 -14.26 -11.72 -13.46
N SER A 63 -13.21 -12.12 -14.16
CA SER A 63 -13.17 -12.09 -15.63
C SER A 63 -14.27 -12.93 -16.28
N ALA A 64 -14.69 -14.03 -15.63
CA ALA A 64 -15.77 -14.90 -16.11
C ALA A 64 -17.18 -14.35 -15.78
N ALA A 65 -17.30 -13.53 -14.74
CA ALA A 65 -18.55 -12.94 -14.28
C ALA A 65 -18.31 -11.50 -13.80
N PRO A 66 -18.17 -10.54 -14.73
CA PRO A 66 -17.90 -9.16 -14.38
C PRO A 66 -19.11 -8.55 -13.68
N CYS A 67 -18.82 -7.67 -12.72
CA CYS A 67 -19.86 -6.97 -11.96
C CYS A 67 -20.29 -5.65 -12.61
N SER A 68 -21.42 -5.11 -12.19
CA SER A 68 -21.88 -3.80 -12.66
C SER A 68 -20.99 -2.67 -12.13
N VAL A 69 -20.98 -1.53 -12.83
CA VAL A 69 -20.23 -0.33 -12.39
C VAL A 69 -20.68 0.13 -11.00
N THR A 70 -21.95 -0.03 -10.65
CA THR A 70 -22.45 0.32 -9.31
C THR A 70 -21.92 -0.62 -8.24
N GLN A 71 -21.92 -1.92 -8.49
CA GLN A 71 -21.38 -2.89 -7.53
C GLN A 71 -19.87 -2.74 -7.36
N ALA A 72 -19.15 -2.46 -8.45
CA ALA A 72 -17.72 -2.20 -8.41
C ALA A 72 -17.36 -1.04 -7.47
N ARG A 73 -18.14 0.06 -7.47
CA ARG A 73 -17.91 1.19 -6.55
C ARG A 73 -17.99 0.78 -5.09
N THR A 74 -18.98 -0.05 -4.73
CA THR A 74 -19.12 -0.59 -3.37
C THR A 74 -17.93 -1.47 -2.99
N SER A 75 -17.52 -2.39 -3.88
CA SER A 75 -16.38 -3.27 -3.63
C SER A 75 -15.06 -2.49 -3.47
N VAL A 76 -14.82 -1.49 -4.33
CA VAL A 76 -13.63 -0.63 -4.25
C VAL A 76 -13.60 0.12 -2.91
N GLY A 77 -14.71 0.70 -2.47
CA GLY A 77 -14.78 1.41 -1.19
C GLY A 77 -14.51 0.51 0.02
N ALA A 78 -14.97 -0.74 -0.02
CA ALA A 78 -14.68 -1.71 1.04
C ALA A 78 -13.19 -2.09 1.09
N ILE A 79 -12.56 -2.33 -0.07
CA ILE A 79 -11.15 -2.72 -0.16
C ILE A 79 -10.23 -1.55 0.25
N ASP A 80 -10.56 -0.33 -0.19
CA ASP A 80 -9.83 0.90 0.16
C ASP A 80 -9.90 1.20 1.65
N GLY A 81 -11.06 0.96 2.28
CA GLY A 81 -11.26 1.13 3.72
C GLY A 81 -10.35 0.24 4.58
N ASP A 82 -9.93 -0.91 4.05
CA ASP A 82 -8.97 -1.83 4.70
C ASP A 82 -7.51 -1.52 4.36
N MET A 83 -7.24 -0.54 3.48
CA MET A 83 -5.88 -0.15 3.03
C MET A 83 -5.03 -1.36 2.59
N SER A 84 -5.68 -2.33 1.96
CA SER A 84 -5.15 -3.68 1.73
C SER A 84 -4.20 -3.79 0.53
N GLY A 85 -4.06 -2.73 -0.25
CA GLY A 85 -3.12 -2.62 -1.36
C GLY A 85 -3.66 -1.81 -2.53
N ASN A 86 -3.03 -1.95 -3.70
CA ASN A 86 -3.48 -1.29 -4.92
C ASN A 86 -4.73 -1.96 -5.47
N ILE A 87 -5.68 -1.16 -5.94
CA ILE A 87 -6.90 -1.63 -6.59
C ILE A 87 -6.82 -1.34 -8.08
N VAL A 88 -6.95 -2.39 -8.89
CA VAL A 88 -7.01 -2.28 -10.35
C VAL A 88 -8.42 -2.62 -10.80
N VAL A 89 -9.07 -1.69 -11.50
CA VAL A 89 -10.41 -1.91 -12.07
C VAL A 89 -10.29 -2.09 -13.57
N GLN A 90 -10.65 -3.27 -14.06
CA GLN A 90 -10.64 -3.62 -15.47
C GLN A 90 -12.07 -3.59 -16.03
N LEU A 91 -12.36 -2.59 -16.86
CA LEU A 91 -13.64 -2.45 -17.53
C LEU A 91 -13.65 -3.27 -18.83
N ALA A 92 -14.45 -4.34 -18.88
CA ALA A 92 -14.68 -5.14 -20.08
C ALA A 92 -15.76 -4.49 -20.96
N GLY A 93 -15.51 -4.44 -22.28
CA GLY A 93 -16.49 -3.93 -23.25
C GLY A 93 -16.88 -2.46 -23.06
N GLY A 94 -16.07 -1.69 -22.33
CA GLY A 94 -16.31 -0.26 -22.11
C GLY A 94 -16.17 0.52 -23.42
N THR A 95 -17.20 1.28 -23.79
CA THR A 95 -17.17 2.23 -24.92
C THR A 95 -16.95 3.68 -24.49
N ALA A 96 -16.81 3.92 -23.19
CA ALA A 96 -16.54 5.24 -22.63
C ALA A 96 -15.08 5.65 -22.84
N ASN A 97 -14.82 6.96 -22.96
CA ASN A 97 -13.47 7.51 -23.03
C ASN A 97 -12.63 7.09 -21.82
N GLY A 98 -11.40 6.61 -22.08
CA GLY A 98 -10.51 6.07 -21.04
C GLY A 98 -10.71 4.58 -20.72
N SER A 99 -11.62 3.88 -21.40
CA SER A 99 -11.74 2.43 -21.30
C SER A 99 -10.46 1.73 -21.78
N LEU A 100 -10.07 0.64 -21.10
CA LEU A 100 -8.90 -0.14 -21.48
C LEU A 100 -9.11 -0.81 -22.85
N VAL A 101 -8.08 -0.78 -23.69
CA VAL A 101 -8.08 -1.49 -24.98
C VAL A 101 -7.97 -2.98 -24.72
N GLN A 102 -8.93 -3.74 -25.22
CA GLN A 102 -8.88 -5.20 -25.18
C GLN A 102 -8.13 -5.70 -26.42
N LEU A 103 -6.94 -6.27 -26.21
CA LEU A 103 -6.15 -6.89 -27.27
C LEU A 103 -6.42 -8.40 -27.31
N TRP A 104 -6.57 -8.92 -28.52
CA TRP A 104 -6.85 -10.33 -28.79
C TRP A 104 -5.76 -10.90 -29.68
N ALA A 105 -5.52 -12.20 -29.57
CA ALA A 105 -4.61 -12.88 -30.49
C ALA A 105 -5.12 -12.76 -31.93
N CYS A 106 -4.18 -12.69 -32.88
CA CYS A 106 -4.50 -12.70 -34.30
C CYS A 106 -5.24 -13.99 -34.66
N ASN A 107 -6.45 -13.87 -35.20
CA ASN A 107 -7.30 -14.99 -35.62
C ASN A 107 -7.68 -14.95 -37.11
N GLY A 108 -7.04 -14.08 -37.90
CA GLY A 108 -7.20 -13.99 -39.34
C GLY A 108 -8.51 -13.34 -39.82
N GLN A 109 -9.36 -12.87 -38.90
CA GLN A 109 -10.61 -12.20 -39.24
C GLN A 109 -10.36 -10.81 -39.86
N GLY A 110 -11.25 -10.37 -40.74
CA GLY A 110 -11.12 -9.09 -41.46
C GLY A 110 -11.09 -7.86 -40.54
N ASN A 111 -11.70 -7.95 -39.35
CA ASN A 111 -11.62 -6.90 -38.31
C ASN A 111 -10.24 -6.79 -37.63
N GLN A 112 -9.26 -7.61 -38.03
CA GLN A 112 -7.88 -7.58 -37.57
C GLN A 112 -6.89 -7.31 -38.70
N GLN A 113 -7.37 -6.89 -39.88
CA GLN A 113 -6.55 -6.60 -41.04
C GLN A 113 -6.75 -5.13 -41.45
N TRP A 114 -5.66 -4.36 -41.48
CA TRP A 114 -5.66 -2.95 -41.86
C TRP A 114 -4.79 -2.76 -43.09
N ASN A 115 -5.36 -2.22 -44.18
CA ASN A 115 -4.58 -1.85 -45.35
C ASN A 115 -3.90 -0.50 -45.09
N LEU A 116 -2.57 -0.49 -45.20
CA LEU A 116 -1.78 0.73 -45.27
C LEU A 116 -1.82 1.16 -46.75
N GLY A 117 -2.68 2.13 -47.07
CA GLY A 117 -2.79 2.70 -48.41
C GLY A 117 -1.54 3.44 -48.85
#